data_AF-A0A183TF30-F1
#
_entry.id   AF-A0A183TF30-F1
#
_cell.length_a   1.000
_cell.length_b   1.000
_cell.length_c   1.000
_cell.angle_alpha   90.00
_cell.angle_beta   90.00
_cell.angle_gamma   90.00
#
_symmetry.space_group_name_H-M   'P 1'
#
loop_
_entity.id
_entity.type
_entity.pdbx_description
1 polymer ?
#
loop_
_entity_poly.entity_id
_entity_poly.type
_entity_poly.pdbx_seq_one_letter_code
_entity_poly.pdbx_strand_id
1 'polypeptide(L)'
;MWILWLTHGRLFSLSTRTAHSGTASIIRALDELTTGVIHTCNNHLWAFHLLPHIPDFEVLEPDLRVTLLREEAESFIEGFHDFQDRINDRLQKLLRNDRFLEYIVPKSSSTSLTEQQVKDALALHHGQAIRLVLQRADGVQLPVVVRSDGRVGDIYKAVVDVTNDYVEQLRSSRLSEQIPKSSRCHHKNKKKKKCHKHRLQDSPKVNSVVSAFAYPPPLDSKKLNWKRFWRTRALGLVSTNSTNPLIDKKKPIKDQENLKNGVVLRFIQRGG
;
A
#
# COMPACT_ATOMS: atom_id res chain seq x y z
N MET A 1 26.58 15.80 -7.31
CA MET A 1 26.14 16.62 -6.16
C MET A 1 25.69 15.62 -5.09
N TRP A 2 26.23 15.70 -3.88
CA TRP A 2 25.81 14.80 -2.79
C TRP A 2 24.70 15.49 -2.02
N ILE A 3 23.54 14.84 -1.89
CA ILE A 3 22.43 15.33 -1.07
C ILE A 3 22.38 14.44 0.17
N LEU A 4 22.55 15.06 1.35
CA LEU A 4 22.52 14.39 2.64
C LEU A 4 21.11 14.52 3.22
N TRP A 5 20.48 13.39 3.53
CA TRP A 5 19.21 13.35 4.25
C TRP A 5 19.45 12.90 5.70
N LEU A 6 18.77 13.57 6.64
CA LEU A 6 18.75 13.25 8.06
C LEU A 6 17.32 12.88 8.47
N THR A 7 17.07 11.59 8.64
CA THR A 7 15.85 11.08 9.30
C THR A 7 16.28 10.12 10.40
N HIS A 8 15.90 10.42 11.66
CA HIS A 8 16.24 9.62 12.84
C HIS A 8 17.75 9.37 13.08
N GLY A 9 18.59 10.40 12.90
CA GLY A 9 20.01 10.33 13.26
C GLY A 9 20.88 9.42 12.39
N ARG A 10 20.40 9.00 11.20
CA ARG A 10 21.21 8.29 10.20
C ARG A 10 21.35 9.13 8.93
N LEU A 11 22.60 9.28 8.49
CA LEU A 11 22.96 9.94 7.24
C LEU A 11 22.79 8.97 6.08
N PHE A 12 21.92 9.31 5.13
CA PHE A 12 21.85 8.62 3.84
C PHE A 12 22.57 9.44 2.77
N SER A 13 23.45 8.78 2.03
CA SER A 13 24.19 9.33 0.91
C SER A 13 23.69 8.71 -0.39
N LEU A 14 23.06 9.53 -1.24
CA LEU A 14 22.63 9.13 -2.59
C LEU A 14 23.57 9.73 -3.63
N SER A 15 24.26 8.86 -4.36
CA SER A 15 25.15 9.25 -5.47
C SER A 15 24.35 9.46 -6.75
N THR A 16 24.38 10.68 -7.29
CA THR A 16 23.57 11.12 -8.44
C THR A 16 24.14 10.75 -9.82
N ARG A 17 25.01 9.73 -9.93
CA ARG A 17 25.83 9.59 -11.15
C ARG A 17 25.10 9.14 -12.42
N THR A 18 23.83 8.73 -12.37
CA THR A 18 23.02 8.42 -13.57
C THR A 18 21.52 8.57 -13.30
N ALA A 19 21.08 9.76 -12.90
CA ALA A 19 19.65 10.03 -12.65
C ALA A 19 18.94 10.42 -13.98
N HIS A 20 17.96 9.63 -14.41
CA HIS A 20 17.06 10.01 -15.50
C HIS A 20 16.23 11.26 -15.14
N SER A 21 15.79 12.02 -16.14
CA SER A 21 15.06 13.30 -15.99
C SER A 21 13.89 13.28 -15.00
N GLY A 22 13.22 12.14 -14.82
CA GLY A 22 12.14 11.96 -13.85
C GLY A 22 12.63 12.01 -12.40
N THR A 23 13.71 11.27 -12.08
CA THR A 23 14.29 11.25 -10.72
C THR A 23 14.81 12.61 -10.26
N ALA A 24 15.36 13.42 -11.17
CA ALA A 24 15.79 14.78 -10.85
C ALA A 24 14.61 15.70 -10.47
N SER A 25 13.46 15.51 -11.11
CA SER A 25 12.23 16.29 -10.82
C SER A 25 11.64 15.93 -9.46
N ILE A 26 11.67 14.65 -9.09
CA ILE A 26 11.22 14.18 -7.76
C ILE A 26 12.15 14.68 -6.66
N ILE A 27 13.47 14.59 -6.86
CA ILE A 27 14.46 15.10 -5.89
C ILE A 27 14.27 16.60 -5.67
N ARG A 28 14.06 17.37 -6.74
CA ARG A 28 13.78 18.80 -6.65
C ARG A 28 12.46 19.09 -5.95
N ALA A 29 11.40 18.31 -6.23
CA ALA A 29 10.13 18.46 -5.54
C ALA A 29 10.25 18.16 -4.04
N LEU A 30 11.05 17.16 -3.65
CA LEU A 30 11.36 16.85 -2.26
C LEU A 30 12.20 17.93 -1.58
N ASP A 31 13.12 18.57 -2.30
CA ASP A 31 13.95 19.67 -1.81
C ASP A 31 13.14 20.96 -1.60
N GLU A 32 12.25 21.29 -2.53
CA GLU A 32 11.25 22.36 -2.38
C GLU A 32 10.32 22.09 -1.18
N LEU A 33 9.99 20.82 -0.94
CA LEU A 33 9.21 20.32 0.19
C LEU A 33 9.90 20.57 1.52
N THR A 34 11.15 20.13 1.67
CA THR A 34 11.94 20.36 2.89
C THR A 34 12.16 21.84 3.14
N THR A 35 12.41 22.62 2.08
CA THR A 35 12.60 24.07 2.19
C THR A 35 11.30 24.77 2.60
N GLY A 36 10.16 24.38 2.03
CA GLY A 36 8.84 24.89 2.38
C GLY A 36 8.44 24.55 3.82
N VAL A 37 8.69 23.32 4.27
CA VAL A 37 8.46 22.91 5.66
C VAL A 37 9.33 23.72 6.61
N ILE A 38 10.63 23.85 6.33
CA ILE A 38 11.56 24.62 7.17
C ILE A 38 11.13 26.09 7.23
N HIS A 39 10.73 26.69 6.11
CA HIS A 39 10.30 28.08 6.08
C HIS A 39 8.98 28.30 6.84
N THR A 40 8.01 27.41 6.68
CA THR A 40 6.71 27.49 7.39
C THR A 40 6.90 27.25 8.89
N CYS A 41 7.69 26.24 9.26
CA CYS A 41 8.05 25.99 10.66
C CYS A 41 8.83 27.15 11.25
N ASN A 42 9.82 27.73 10.56
CA ASN A 42 10.59 28.87 11.08
C ASN A 42 9.70 30.10 11.25
N ASN A 43 8.86 30.45 10.28
CA ASN A 43 8.01 31.63 10.42
C ASN A 43 7.03 31.53 11.61
N HIS A 44 6.60 30.33 11.98
CA HIS A 44 5.73 30.12 13.15
C HIS A 44 6.47 29.80 14.45
N LEU A 45 7.63 29.13 14.42
CA LEU A 45 8.47 28.92 15.61
C LEU A 45 9.06 30.23 16.14
N TRP A 46 9.30 31.21 15.27
CA TRP A 46 9.67 32.56 15.70
C TRP A 46 8.52 33.27 16.42
N ALA A 47 7.25 32.98 16.10
CA ALA A 47 6.09 33.50 16.84
C ALA A 47 6.04 32.95 18.28
N PHE A 48 6.40 31.67 18.47
CA PHE A 48 6.48 31.06 19.82
C PHE A 48 7.70 31.52 20.63
N HIS A 49 8.83 31.80 19.99
CA HIS A 49 10.03 32.30 20.67
C HIS A 49 9.99 33.80 20.98
N LEU A 50 9.05 34.54 20.39
CA LEU A 50 8.81 35.95 20.69
C LEU A 50 7.72 36.19 21.74
N LEU A 51 7.26 35.15 22.46
CA LEU A 51 6.57 35.35 23.74
C LEU A 51 7.58 36.03 24.68
N PRO A 52 7.44 37.34 24.96
CA PRO A 52 8.39 38.02 25.80
C PRO A 52 8.35 37.37 27.18
N HIS A 53 9.49 37.29 27.84
CA HIS A 53 9.52 37.25 29.30
C HIS A 53 8.84 38.55 29.77
N ILE A 54 7.52 38.53 29.90
CA ILE A 54 6.75 39.69 30.36
C ILE A 54 6.95 39.73 31.89
N PRO A 55 7.63 40.75 32.41
CA PRO A 55 7.75 40.92 33.86
C PRO A 55 6.35 41.21 34.43
N ASP A 56 5.99 40.47 35.47
CA ASP A 56 4.88 40.67 36.42
C ASP A 56 3.84 41.74 36.00
N PHE A 57 2.97 41.40 35.06
CA PHE A 57 1.82 42.23 34.71
C PHE A 57 0.58 41.68 35.41
N GLU A 58 0.01 42.51 36.26
CA GLU A 58 -1.21 42.25 37.03
C GLU A 58 -2.37 41.78 36.13
N VAL A 59 -2.92 40.62 36.50
CA VAL A 59 -4.28 40.11 36.28
C VAL A 59 -5.09 40.81 35.17
N LEU A 60 -4.66 40.63 33.92
CA LEU A 60 -5.53 40.83 32.77
C LEU A 60 -6.10 39.47 32.35
N GLU A 61 -7.40 39.31 32.58
CA GLU A 61 -8.34 38.29 32.08
C GLU A 61 -7.68 37.11 31.34
N PRO A 62 -7.40 35.99 32.03
CA PRO A 62 -6.73 34.82 31.44
C PRO A 62 -7.48 34.24 30.21
N ASP A 63 -8.79 34.49 30.10
CA ASP A 63 -9.62 33.99 29.01
C ASP A 63 -9.30 34.64 27.65
N LEU A 64 -8.87 35.91 27.61
CA LEU A 64 -8.54 36.59 26.36
C LEU A 64 -7.23 36.09 25.73
N ARG A 65 -6.25 35.70 26.56
CA ARG A 65 -4.99 35.14 26.06
C ARG A 65 -5.15 33.71 25.55
N VAL A 66 -5.96 32.91 26.22
CA VAL A 66 -6.24 31.53 25.82
C VAL A 66 -7.01 31.49 24.51
N THR A 67 -7.96 32.41 24.31
CA THR A 67 -8.72 32.51 23.06
C THR A 67 -7.84 32.93 21.88
N LEU A 68 -6.98 33.93 22.04
CA LEU A 68 -6.05 34.35 20.97
C LEU A 68 -5.08 33.22 20.55
N LEU A 69 -4.48 32.52 21.51
CA LEU A 69 -3.58 31.39 21.23
C LEU A 69 -4.30 30.24 20.53
N ARG A 70 -5.58 30.03 20.87
CA ARG A 70 -6.41 29.01 20.23
C ARG A 70 -6.70 29.36 18.77
N GLU A 71 -7.07 30.60 18.48
CA GLU A 71 -7.31 31.07 17.11
C GLU A 71 -6.05 30.98 16.25
N GLU A 72 -4.89 31.35 16.80
CA GLU A 72 -3.60 31.23 16.10
C GLU A 72 -3.23 29.76 15.83
N ALA A 73 -3.46 28.87 16.78
CA ALA A 73 -3.23 27.43 16.61
C ALA A 73 -4.19 26.81 15.56
N GLU A 74 -5.47 27.19 15.58
CA GLU A 74 -6.46 26.74 14.59
C GLU A 74 -6.08 27.22 13.18
N SER A 75 -5.69 28.49 13.02
CA SER A 75 -5.21 29.04 11.75
C SER A 75 -3.94 28.34 11.24
N PHE A 76 -3.00 28.02 12.14
CA PHE A 76 -1.81 27.25 11.79
C PHE A 76 -2.14 25.83 11.30
N ILE A 77 -3.04 25.12 12.01
CA ILE A 77 -3.46 23.76 11.65
C ILE A 77 -4.12 23.76 10.27
N GLU A 78 -5.00 24.73 10.00
CA GLU A 78 -5.65 24.89 8.69
C GLU A 78 -4.61 25.15 7.59
N GLY A 79 -3.69 26.10 7.80
CA GLY A 79 -2.62 26.39 6.85
C GLY A 79 -1.67 25.20 6.61
N PHE A 80 -1.43 24.39 7.62
CA PHE A 80 -0.63 23.16 7.51
C PHE A 80 -1.36 22.08 6.69
N HIS A 81 -2.66 21.89 6.90
CA HIS A 81 -3.47 20.96 6.09
C HIS A 81 -3.51 21.40 4.62
N ASP A 82 -3.73 22.68 4.34
CA ASP A 82 -3.67 23.24 2.97
C ASP A 82 -2.30 23.03 2.32
N PHE A 83 -1.22 23.14 3.10
CA PHE A 83 0.13 22.85 2.63
C PHE A 83 0.31 21.36 2.30
N GLN A 84 -0.13 20.47 3.19
CA GLN A 84 -0.11 19.01 2.96
C GLN A 84 -0.90 18.63 1.70
N ASP A 85 -2.07 19.23 1.50
CA ASP A 85 -2.91 18.96 0.34
C ASP A 85 -2.26 19.45 -0.96
N ARG A 86 -1.64 20.63 -0.97
CA ARG A 86 -0.88 21.13 -2.12
C ARG A 86 0.31 20.24 -2.47
N ILE A 87 1.01 19.73 -1.46
CA ILE A 87 2.09 18.75 -1.64
C ILE A 87 1.55 17.47 -2.23
N ASN A 88 0.48 16.94 -1.65
CA ASN A 88 -0.12 15.69 -2.10
C ASN A 88 -0.60 15.81 -3.55
N ASP A 89 -1.24 16.92 -3.93
CA ASP A 89 -1.65 17.17 -5.31
C ASP A 89 -0.46 17.28 -6.27
N ARG A 90 0.60 18.00 -5.90
CA ARG A 90 1.84 18.07 -6.69
C ARG A 90 2.50 16.71 -6.85
N LEU A 91 2.63 15.94 -5.78
CA LEU A 91 3.15 14.57 -5.82
C LEU A 91 2.28 13.71 -6.73
N GLN A 92 0.95 13.72 -6.56
CA GLN A 92 0.03 12.98 -7.42
C GLN A 92 0.17 13.36 -8.90
N LYS A 93 0.35 14.64 -9.23
CA LYS A 93 0.61 15.10 -10.61
C LYS A 93 1.94 14.58 -11.16
N LEU A 94 3.00 14.62 -10.36
CA LEU A 94 4.31 14.06 -10.75
C LEU A 94 4.21 12.54 -10.94
N LEU A 95 3.52 11.84 -10.03
CA LEU A 95 3.31 10.40 -10.09
C LEU A 95 2.46 9.99 -11.31
N ARG A 96 1.41 10.75 -11.67
CA ARG A 96 0.54 10.45 -12.81
C ARG A 96 1.26 10.55 -14.15
N ASN A 97 2.22 11.45 -14.28
CA ASN A 97 2.93 11.69 -15.54
C ASN A 97 4.14 10.77 -15.71
N ASP A 98 4.57 10.11 -14.64
CA ASP A 98 5.67 9.16 -14.70
C ASP A 98 5.16 7.77 -15.07
N ARG A 99 5.46 7.33 -16.30
CA ARG A 99 5.12 5.98 -16.79
C ARG A 99 5.69 4.87 -15.91
N PHE A 100 6.74 5.16 -15.14
CA PHE A 100 7.32 4.23 -14.20
C PHE A 100 6.44 4.07 -12.94
N LEU A 101 5.79 5.16 -12.50
CA LEU A 101 5.02 5.20 -11.27
C LEU A 101 3.55 4.82 -11.49
N GLU A 102 3.10 4.73 -12.75
CA GLU A 102 1.83 4.13 -13.17
C GLU A 102 1.63 2.71 -12.59
N TYR A 103 2.72 2.01 -12.27
CA TYR A 103 2.68 0.69 -11.64
C TYR A 103 2.51 0.72 -10.12
N ILE A 104 2.86 1.81 -9.44
CA ILE A 104 2.77 1.92 -7.98
C ILE A 104 1.38 2.38 -7.56
N VAL A 105 0.78 3.29 -8.34
CA VAL A 105 -0.55 3.84 -8.05
C VAL A 105 -1.58 2.96 -8.74
N PRO A 106 -2.34 2.12 -8.01
CA PRO A 106 -3.43 1.37 -8.63
C PRO A 106 -4.41 2.38 -9.21
N LYS A 107 -4.76 2.23 -10.50
CA LYS A 107 -5.62 3.19 -11.23
C LYS A 107 -6.99 3.45 -10.59
N SER A 108 -7.41 2.62 -9.64
CA SER A 108 -8.80 2.52 -9.20
C SER A 108 -9.02 2.58 -7.68
N SER A 109 -7.99 2.77 -6.84
CA SER A 109 -8.21 2.85 -5.39
C SER A 109 -7.55 4.08 -4.77
N SER A 110 -8.38 4.89 -4.11
CA SER A 110 -8.00 6.03 -3.25
C SER A 110 -7.18 5.64 -2.02
N THR A 111 -6.59 4.44 -2.02
CA THR A 111 -5.76 3.95 -0.92
C THR A 111 -4.42 4.64 -1.00
N SER A 112 -4.07 5.34 0.08
CA SER A 112 -2.74 5.92 0.31
C SER A 112 -1.66 4.88 -0.01
N LEU A 113 -0.69 5.26 -0.83
CA LEU A 113 0.49 4.44 -1.10
C LEU A 113 1.14 4.03 0.22
N THR A 114 1.38 2.74 0.41
CA THR A 114 2.09 2.27 1.60
C THR A 114 3.59 2.57 1.45
N GLU A 115 4.27 2.80 2.57
CA GLU A 115 5.73 3.01 2.58
C GLU A 115 6.47 1.86 1.88
N GLN A 116 5.98 0.62 2.04
CA GLN A 116 6.56 -0.55 1.41
C GLN A 116 6.43 -0.50 -0.12
N GLN A 117 5.28 -0.09 -0.66
CA GLN A 117 5.11 0.05 -2.12
C GLN A 117 6.07 1.08 -2.72
N VAL A 118 6.30 2.19 -2.02
CA VAL A 118 7.28 3.22 -2.44
C VAL A 118 8.70 2.64 -2.42
N LYS A 119 9.07 1.93 -1.35
CA LYS A 119 10.38 1.27 -1.24
C LYS A 119 10.60 0.23 -2.34
N ASP A 120 9.60 -0.60 -2.61
CA ASP A 120 9.66 -1.65 -3.62
C ASP A 120 9.81 -1.06 -5.02
N ALA A 121 9.13 0.04 -5.30
CA ALA A 121 9.25 0.71 -6.58
C ALA A 121 10.59 1.42 -6.77
N LEU A 122 11.13 2.07 -5.74
CA LEU A 122 12.48 2.61 -5.77
C LEU A 122 13.51 1.49 -5.97
N ALA A 123 13.34 0.36 -5.28
CA ALA A 123 14.21 -0.80 -5.47
C ALA A 123 14.13 -1.35 -6.90
N LEU A 124 12.94 -1.43 -7.50
CA LEU A 124 12.77 -1.81 -8.91
C LEU A 124 13.48 -0.82 -9.85
N HIS A 125 13.35 0.48 -9.61
CA HIS A 125 13.96 1.53 -10.42
C HIS A 125 15.49 1.40 -10.45
N HIS A 126 16.08 1.06 -9.30
CA HIS A 126 17.52 0.89 -9.15
C HIS A 126 18.02 -0.53 -9.47
N GLY A 127 17.17 -1.43 -10.00
CA GLY A 127 17.54 -2.82 -10.29
C GLY A 127 17.83 -3.68 -9.06
N GLN A 128 17.48 -3.19 -7.87
CA GLN A 128 17.65 -3.87 -6.58
C GLN A 128 16.48 -4.82 -6.26
N ALA A 129 15.41 -4.75 -7.03
CA ALA A 129 14.29 -5.66 -6.99
C ALA A 129 13.96 -6.18 -8.40
N ILE A 130 13.27 -7.33 -8.43
CA ILE A 130 12.66 -7.88 -9.63
C ILE A 130 11.14 -7.90 -9.46
N ARG A 131 10.44 -7.68 -10.56
CA ARG A 131 8.99 -7.84 -10.66
C ARG A 131 8.69 -9.20 -11.26
N LEU A 132 7.83 -9.94 -10.60
CA LEU A 132 7.28 -11.20 -11.05
C LEU A 132 5.79 -11.02 -11.30
N VAL A 133 5.18 -11.90 -12.09
CA VAL A 133 3.76 -11.86 -12.41
C VAL A 133 3.12 -13.14 -11.90
N LEU A 134 2.33 -13.06 -10.84
CA LEU A 134 1.54 -14.18 -10.36
C LEU A 134 0.29 -14.34 -11.22
N GLN A 135 0.26 -15.36 -12.07
CA GLN A 135 -0.91 -15.77 -12.81
C GLN A 135 -1.78 -16.70 -11.96
N ARG A 136 -2.97 -16.22 -11.63
CA ARG A 136 -3.98 -16.98 -10.89
C ARG A 136 -4.81 -17.85 -11.84
N ALA A 137 -5.57 -18.78 -11.26
CA ALA A 137 -6.45 -19.68 -12.00
C ALA A 137 -7.66 -18.96 -12.63
N ASP A 138 -8.07 -17.81 -12.09
CA ASP A 138 -9.14 -16.96 -12.62
C ASP A 138 -8.67 -16.02 -13.75
N GLY A 139 -7.44 -16.19 -14.25
CA GLY A 139 -6.87 -15.37 -15.32
C GLY A 139 -6.30 -14.03 -14.85
N VAL A 140 -6.51 -13.66 -13.58
CA VAL A 140 -5.98 -12.43 -13.00
C VAL A 140 -4.48 -12.53 -12.82
N GLN A 141 -3.77 -11.48 -13.24
CA GLN A 141 -2.33 -11.35 -13.08
C GLN A 141 -2.02 -10.33 -11.98
N LEU A 142 -1.32 -10.78 -10.94
CA LEU A 142 -0.94 -9.92 -9.82
C LEU A 142 0.57 -9.63 -9.88
N PRO A 143 0.99 -8.36 -9.84
CA PRO A 143 2.40 -8.02 -9.78
C PRO A 143 2.96 -8.38 -8.39
N VAL A 144 4.10 -9.07 -8.36
CA VAL A 144 4.80 -9.43 -7.13
C VAL A 144 6.20 -8.84 -7.21
N VAL A 145 6.55 -7.97 -6.26
CA VAL A 145 7.87 -7.33 -6.21
C VAL A 145 8.68 -7.96 -5.10
N VAL A 146 9.92 -8.34 -5.40
CA VAL A 146 10.85 -8.92 -4.43
C VAL A 146 12.26 -8.39 -4.67
N ARG A 147 13.04 -8.23 -3.61
CA ARG A 147 14.44 -7.81 -3.75
C ARG A 147 15.27 -8.86 -4.48
N SER A 148 16.20 -8.41 -5.33
CA SER A 148 17.07 -9.28 -6.13
C SER A 148 18.08 -10.06 -5.26
N ASP A 149 18.44 -9.52 -4.09
CA ASP A 149 19.29 -10.15 -3.08
C ASP A 149 18.53 -11.09 -2.12
N GLY A 150 17.20 -11.19 -2.27
CA GLY A 150 16.34 -12.02 -1.45
C GLY A 150 16.46 -13.51 -1.73
N ARG A 151 15.65 -14.29 -1.02
CA ARG A 151 15.53 -15.75 -1.16
C ARG A 151 14.20 -16.12 -1.79
N VAL A 152 14.10 -17.35 -2.31
CA VAL A 152 12.84 -17.90 -2.81
C VAL A 152 11.72 -17.80 -1.76
N GLY A 153 12.03 -17.96 -0.47
CA GLY A 153 11.08 -17.78 0.63
C GLY A 153 10.41 -16.40 0.66
N ASP A 154 11.11 -15.35 0.24
CA ASP A 154 10.58 -13.99 0.17
C ASP A 154 9.54 -13.86 -0.94
N ILE A 155 9.70 -14.60 -2.05
CA ILE A 155 8.68 -14.71 -3.11
C ILE A 155 7.40 -15.32 -2.56
N TYR A 156 7.51 -16.40 -1.78
CA TYR A 156 6.34 -17.02 -1.17
C TYR A 156 5.62 -16.04 -0.24
N LYS A 157 6.36 -15.26 0.55
CA LYS A 157 5.77 -14.23 1.42
C LYS A 157 5.09 -13.13 0.61
N ALA A 158 5.77 -12.56 -0.37
CA ALA A 158 5.21 -11.51 -1.23
C ALA A 158 3.96 -11.97 -1.98
N VAL A 159 3.91 -13.23 -2.43
CA VAL A 159 2.70 -13.83 -3.03
C VAL A 159 1.55 -13.89 -2.02
N VAL A 160 1.81 -14.22 -0.77
CA VAL A 160 0.79 -14.21 0.30
C VAL A 160 0.22 -12.81 0.48
N ASP A 161 1.11 -11.82 0.61
CA ASP A 161 0.74 -10.43 0.90
C ASP A 161 -0.11 -9.87 -0.26
N VAL A 162 0.40 -9.94 -1.50
CA VAL A 162 -0.31 -9.48 -2.71
C VAL A 162 -1.66 -10.19 -2.91
N THR A 163 -1.73 -11.49 -2.63
CA THR A 163 -3.01 -12.22 -2.79
C THR A 163 -4.01 -11.81 -1.71
N ASN A 164 -3.58 -11.63 -0.47
CA ASN A 164 -4.46 -11.18 0.60
C ASN A 164 -4.98 -9.77 0.31
N ASP A 165 -4.11 -8.85 -0.11
CA ASP A 165 -4.49 -7.48 -0.47
C ASP A 165 -5.53 -7.46 -1.58
N TYR A 166 -5.30 -8.23 -2.65
CA TYR A 166 -6.27 -8.37 -3.74
C TYR A 166 -7.62 -8.92 -3.26
N VAL A 167 -7.61 -9.94 -2.40
CA VAL A 167 -8.84 -10.54 -1.87
C VAL A 167 -9.58 -9.55 -0.96
N GLU A 168 -8.88 -8.78 -0.11
CA GLU A 168 -9.52 -7.74 0.70
C GLU A 168 -10.10 -6.63 -0.17
N GLN A 169 -9.39 -6.17 -1.21
CA GLN A 169 -9.92 -5.20 -2.17
C GLN A 169 -11.23 -5.68 -2.83
N LEU A 170 -11.28 -6.95 -3.24
CA LEU A 170 -12.51 -7.54 -3.79
C LEU A 170 -13.66 -7.56 -2.78
N ARG A 171 -13.38 -7.78 -1.50
CA ARG A 171 -14.40 -7.73 -0.44
C ARG A 171 -14.89 -6.30 -0.19
N SER A 172 -13.96 -5.35 -0.06
CA SER A 172 -14.29 -3.93 0.14
C SER A 172 -15.13 -3.36 -1.01
N SER A 173 -14.82 -3.74 -2.25
CA SER A 173 -15.58 -3.28 -3.43
C SER A 173 -17.04 -3.73 -3.38
N ARG A 174 -17.30 -5.00 -3.01
CA ARG A 174 -18.69 -5.52 -2.93
C ARG A 174 -19.49 -4.95 -1.77
N LEU A 175 -18.85 -4.72 -0.61
CA LEU A 175 -19.54 -4.12 0.52
C LEU A 175 -20.01 -2.70 0.20
N SER A 176 -19.27 -1.97 -0.64
CA SER A 176 -19.69 -0.64 -1.10
C SER A 176 -20.90 -0.68 -2.05
N GLU A 177 -21.04 -1.73 -2.87
CA GLU A 177 -22.18 -1.90 -3.79
C GLU A 177 -23.46 -2.36 -3.10
N GLN A 178 -23.35 -3.05 -1.96
CA GLN A 178 -24.51 -3.62 -1.25
C GLN A 178 -25.21 -2.66 -0.28
N ILE A 179 -24.72 -1.44 -0.07
CA ILE A 179 -25.48 -0.44 0.69
C ILE A 179 -26.68 -0.04 -0.15
N PRO A 180 -27.90 -0.49 0.16
CA PRO A 180 -29.07 -0.06 -0.57
C PRO A 180 -29.20 1.44 -0.28
N LYS A 181 -29.23 2.27 -1.32
CA LYS A 181 -29.77 3.63 -1.19
C LYS A 181 -31.19 3.46 -0.69
N SER A 182 -31.38 3.54 0.63
CA SER A 182 -32.67 3.46 1.26
C SER A 182 -33.46 4.68 0.84
N SER A 183 -34.15 4.55 -0.29
CA SER A 183 -35.31 5.37 -0.55
C SER A 183 -36.26 5.12 0.63
N ARG A 184 -36.52 6.20 1.38
CA ARG A 184 -37.54 6.22 2.43
C ARG A 184 -38.83 5.64 1.86
N CYS A 185 -39.22 4.47 2.31
CA CYS A 185 -40.60 4.03 2.25
C CYS A 185 -41.04 3.67 3.66
N HIS A 186 -41.78 4.61 4.26
CA HIS A 186 -42.64 4.34 5.39
C HIS A 186 -43.66 3.27 4.98
N HIS A 187 -43.65 2.09 5.60
CA HIS A 187 -44.89 1.35 5.83
C HIS A 187 -44.85 0.36 6.99
N LYS A 188 -46.04 0.25 7.59
CA LYS A 188 -46.39 -0.28 8.89
C LYS A 188 -46.24 -1.81 9.00
N ASN A 189 -45.81 -2.24 10.20
CA ASN A 189 -46.21 -3.44 10.94
C ASN A 189 -46.86 -4.59 10.15
N LYS A 190 -46.17 -5.74 10.04
CA LYS A 190 -46.84 -7.05 10.00
C LYS A 190 -45.98 -8.20 10.54
N LYS A 191 -46.44 -8.69 11.69
CA LYS A 191 -46.37 -10.03 12.31
C LYS A 191 -45.29 -11.03 11.82
N LYS A 192 -44.40 -11.37 12.77
CA LYS A 192 -43.44 -12.48 12.73
C LYS A 192 -44.13 -13.83 12.48
N LYS A 193 -43.90 -14.45 11.33
CA LYS A 193 -44.04 -15.91 11.15
C LYS A 193 -42.69 -16.57 11.42
N LYS A 194 -42.66 -17.51 12.37
CA LYS A 194 -41.55 -18.46 12.58
C LYS A 194 -41.39 -19.29 11.32
N CYS A 195 -40.32 -19.07 10.57
CA CYS A 195 -39.93 -19.97 9.49
C CYS A 195 -38.93 -20.97 10.05
N HIS A 196 -39.28 -22.26 9.95
CA HIS A 196 -38.42 -23.39 10.27
C HIS A 196 -37.08 -23.25 9.56
N LYS A 197 -35.99 -23.44 10.32
CA LYS A 197 -34.64 -23.66 9.80
C LYS A 197 -34.66 -24.93 8.96
N HIS A 198 -34.96 -24.81 7.67
CA HIS A 198 -34.67 -25.87 6.72
C HIS A 198 -33.16 -25.92 6.55
N ARG A 199 -32.62 -27.01 7.09
CA ARG A 199 -31.36 -27.68 6.77
C ARG A 199 -31.12 -27.66 5.26
N LEU A 200 -30.35 -26.69 4.80
CA LEU A 200 -29.73 -26.65 3.49
C LEU A 200 -28.34 -26.09 3.72
N GLN A 201 -27.34 -26.96 3.60
CA GLN A 201 -26.06 -26.74 2.93
C GLN A 201 -25.19 -27.96 3.23
N ASP A 202 -25.56 -29.10 2.64
CA ASP A 202 -24.55 -30.05 2.17
C ASP A 202 -23.89 -29.40 0.94
N SER A 203 -23.16 -28.29 1.17
CA SER A 203 -22.18 -27.87 0.19
C SER A 203 -21.08 -28.94 0.23
N PRO A 204 -20.65 -29.51 -0.91
CA PRO A 204 -19.47 -30.36 -0.90
C PRO A 204 -18.37 -29.60 -0.15
N LYS A 205 -17.57 -30.29 0.67
CA LYS A 205 -16.32 -29.73 1.22
C LYS A 205 -15.39 -29.45 0.04
N VAL A 206 -15.73 -28.47 -0.79
CA VAL A 206 -14.88 -27.92 -1.82
C VAL A 206 -13.69 -27.42 -1.05
N ASN A 207 -12.53 -28.01 -1.34
CA ASN A 207 -11.27 -27.67 -0.71
C ASN A 207 -11.19 -26.14 -0.57
N SER A 208 -11.18 -25.62 0.66
CA SER A 208 -11.26 -24.18 0.96
C SER A 208 -10.21 -23.35 0.22
N VAL A 209 -9.15 -24.02 -0.20
CA VAL A 209 -8.08 -23.50 -1.05
C VAL A 209 -8.62 -23.12 -2.44
N VAL A 210 -9.34 -24.01 -3.12
CA VAL A 210 -9.83 -23.79 -4.50
C VAL A 210 -10.90 -22.70 -4.51
N SER A 211 -11.78 -22.68 -3.51
CA SER A 211 -12.83 -21.67 -3.40
C SER A 211 -12.30 -20.26 -3.17
N ALA A 212 -11.13 -20.09 -2.52
CA ALA A 212 -10.53 -18.78 -2.32
C ALA A 212 -9.96 -18.15 -3.61
N PHE A 213 -9.71 -18.97 -4.63
CA PHE A 213 -9.29 -18.53 -5.96
C PHE A 213 -10.41 -18.60 -7.00
N ALA A 214 -11.63 -18.96 -6.59
CA ALA A 214 -12.79 -18.89 -7.47
C ALA A 214 -13.16 -17.42 -7.72
N TYR A 215 -13.63 -17.10 -8.93
CA TYR A 215 -14.22 -15.81 -9.24
C TYR A 215 -15.74 -15.99 -9.41
N PRO A 216 -16.57 -15.22 -8.69
CA PRO A 216 -16.23 -14.36 -7.55
C PRO A 216 -15.79 -15.16 -6.30
N PRO A 217 -14.82 -14.69 -5.49
CA PRO A 217 -14.51 -15.35 -4.22
C PRO A 217 -15.72 -15.30 -3.28
N PRO A 218 -16.01 -16.37 -2.51
CA PRO A 218 -17.12 -16.36 -1.56
C PRO A 218 -16.94 -15.26 -0.50
N LEU A 219 -18.00 -14.50 -0.23
CA LEU A 219 -17.99 -13.41 0.76
C LEU A 219 -17.59 -13.92 2.16
N ASP A 220 -18.01 -15.14 2.50
CA ASP A 220 -17.76 -15.77 3.80
C ASP A 220 -16.49 -16.64 3.84
N SER A 221 -15.62 -16.53 2.83
CA SER A 221 -14.40 -17.33 2.79
C SER A 221 -13.50 -16.94 3.98
N LYS A 222 -13.31 -17.85 4.93
CA LYS A 222 -12.29 -17.72 5.98
C LYS A 222 -10.93 -17.40 5.34
N LYS A 223 -10.10 -16.60 6.02
CA LYS A 223 -8.73 -16.28 5.59
C LYS A 223 -8.01 -17.54 5.09
N LEU A 224 -7.32 -17.44 3.95
CA LEU A 224 -6.65 -18.59 3.35
C LEU A 224 -5.59 -19.14 4.32
N ASN A 225 -5.65 -20.45 4.61
CA ASN A 225 -4.60 -21.10 5.40
C ASN A 225 -3.38 -21.35 4.51
N TRP A 226 -2.53 -20.34 4.38
CA TRP A 226 -1.30 -20.37 3.57
C TRP A 226 -0.35 -21.50 3.96
N LYS A 227 -0.26 -21.84 5.25
CA LYS A 227 0.56 -22.98 5.71
C LYS A 227 0.08 -24.31 5.11
N ARG A 228 -1.24 -24.54 5.07
CA ARG A 228 -1.84 -25.72 4.43
C ARG A 228 -1.71 -25.65 2.91
N PHE A 229 -1.92 -24.47 2.33
CA PHE A 229 -1.78 -24.24 0.88
C PHE A 229 -0.38 -24.62 0.38
N TRP A 230 0.67 -24.11 1.02
CA TRP A 230 2.06 -24.38 0.64
C TRP A 230 2.55 -25.80 0.91
N ARG A 231 1.76 -26.63 1.63
CA ARG A 231 2.06 -28.06 1.75
C ARG A 231 1.66 -28.83 0.49
N THR A 232 0.57 -28.43 -0.17
CA THR A 232 0.03 -29.12 -1.35
C THR A 232 0.37 -28.44 -2.67
N ARG A 233 0.73 -27.15 -2.61
CA ARG A 233 1.08 -26.34 -3.78
C ARG A 233 2.48 -25.77 -3.66
N ALA A 234 3.11 -25.55 -4.80
CA ALA A 234 4.35 -24.79 -4.95
C ALA A 234 4.17 -23.68 -5.98
N LEU A 235 5.12 -22.76 -6.05
CA LEU A 235 5.23 -21.82 -7.15
C LEU A 235 6.03 -22.47 -8.27
N GLY A 236 5.50 -22.45 -9.49
CA GLY A 236 6.17 -22.90 -10.69
C GLY A 236 6.42 -21.73 -11.62
N LEU A 237 7.61 -21.66 -12.22
CA LEU A 237 7.88 -20.75 -13.31
C LEU A 237 7.18 -21.26 -14.57
N VAL A 238 6.46 -20.39 -15.25
CA VAL A 238 5.89 -20.68 -16.56
C VAL A 238 6.97 -20.37 -17.60
N SER A 239 7.67 -21.42 -18.05
CA SER A 239 8.55 -21.34 -19.22
C SER A 239 7.88 -22.05 -20.40
N THR A 240 8.27 -21.70 -21.62
CA THR A 240 7.67 -22.22 -22.87
C THR A 240 7.67 -23.74 -22.94
N ASN A 241 8.67 -24.39 -22.34
CA ASN A 241 8.89 -25.84 -22.51
C ASN A 241 8.89 -26.63 -21.20
N SER A 242 8.86 -25.97 -20.04
CA SER A 242 8.91 -26.67 -18.75
C SER A 242 8.33 -25.84 -17.62
N THR A 243 7.89 -26.53 -16.58
CA THR A 243 7.43 -25.91 -15.34
C THR A 243 8.39 -26.26 -14.23
N ASN A 244 9.24 -25.32 -13.84
CA ASN A 244 10.26 -25.53 -12.83
C ASN A 244 9.71 -25.12 -11.46
N PRO A 245 9.52 -26.06 -10.51
CA PRO A 245 9.01 -25.75 -9.18
C PRO A 245 10.07 -25.04 -8.33
N LEU A 246 9.69 -23.94 -7.68
CA LEU A 246 10.50 -23.24 -6.67
C LEU A 246 10.37 -23.95 -5.31
N ILE A 247 11.01 -25.11 -5.15
CA ILE A 247 10.88 -25.95 -3.95
C ILE A 247 11.75 -25.44 -2.79
N ASP A 248 13.01 -25.11 -3.08
CA ASP A 248 13.94 -24.68 -2.06
C ASP A 248 13.76 -23.20 -1.72
N LYS A 249 13.12 -22.95 -0.58
CA LYS A 249 12.86 -21.60 -0.06
C LYS A 249 14.12 -20.87 0.42
N LYS A 250 15.20 -21.60 0.71
CA LYS A 250 16.44 -21.01 1.22
C LYS A 250 17.36 -20.52 0.11
N LYS A 251 17.17 -21.04 -1.12
CA LYS A 251 17.98 -20.68 -2.27
C LYS A 251 17.83 -19.19 -2.60
N PRO A 252 18.93 -18.45 -2.80
CA PRO A 252 18.90 -17.06 -3.24
C PRO A 252 18.20 -16.91 -4.59
N ILE A 253 17.55 -15.77 -4.80
CA ILE A 253 16.87 -15.43 -6.07
C ILE A 253 17.88 -15.36 -7.22
N LYS A 254 19.03 -14.73 -6.98
CA LYS A 254 20.13 -14.60 -7.96
C LYS A 254 20.68 -15.93 -8.49
N ASP A 255 20.55 -17.01 -7.73
CA ASP A 255 21.05 -18.35 -8.11
C ASP A 255 20.00 -19.14 -8.93
N GLN A 256 18.86 -18.53 -9.24
CA GLN A 256 17.81 -19.11 -10.07
C GLN A 256 17.92 -18.52 -11.49
N GLU A 257 18.59 -19.23 -12.40
CA GLU A 257 18.86 -18.76 -13.77
C GLU A 257 17.59 -18.33 -14.54
N ASN A 258 16.47 -18.98 -14.23
CA ASN A 258 15.18 -18.76 -14.88
C ASN A 258 14.33 -17.66 -14.23
N LEU A 259 14.76 -17.11 -13.08
CA LEU A 259 13.98 -16.14 -12.32
C LEU A 259 14.46 -14.71 -12.63
N LYS A 260 13.88 -14.12 -13.68
CA LYS A 260 14.18 -12.77 -14.16
C LYS A 260 13.00 -11.83 -13.98
N ASN A 261 13.25 -10.54 -14.18
CA ASN A 261 12.20 -9.54 -14.20
C ASN A 261 11.15 -9.87 -15.29
N GLY A 262 9.87 -9.78 -14.94
CA GLY A 262 8.72 -10.10 -15.80
C GLY A 262 8.31 -11.58 -15.84
N VAL A 263 9.02 -12.47 -15.14
CA VAL A 263 8.69 -13.90 -15.16
C VAL A 263 7.31 -14.18 -14.57
N VAL A 264 6.56 -15.05 -15.25
CA VAL A 264 5.24 -15.48 -14.83
C VAL A 264 5.36 -16.68 -13.88
N LEU A 265 4.73 -16.55 -12.72
CA LEU A 265 4.57 -17.59 -11.71
C LEU A 265 3.16 -18.13 -11.76
N ARG A 266 3.02 -19.44 -11.54
CA ARG A 266 1.72 -20.08 -11.31
C ARG A 266 1.76 -21.01 -10.11
N PHE A 267 0.60 -21.24 -9.52
CA PHE A 267 0.47 -22.31 -8.52
C PHE A 267 0.47 -23.67 -9.22
N ILE A 268 1.35 -24.56 -8.78
CA ILE A 268 1.45 -25.93 -9.26
C ILE A 268 1.20 -26.90 -8.11
N GLN A 269 0.71 -28.09 -8.42
CA GLN A 269 0.63 -29.17 -7.44
C GLN A 269 2.05 -29.65 -7.13
N ARG A 270 2.37 -29.85 -5.84
CA ARG A 270 3.56 -30.63 -5.50
C ARG A 270 3.31 -32.07 -5.93
N GLY A 271 4.15 -32.60 -6.82
CA GLY A 271 4.17 -34.04 -7.10
C GLY A 271 4.32 -34.78 -5.78
N GLY A 272 3.37 -35.68 -5.51
CA GLY A 272 3.46 -36.62 -4.39
C GLY A 272 4.41 -37.75 -4.74
#